data_AF-G0PMG0-F1
#
_entry.id   AF-G0PMG0-F1
#
_cell.length_a   1.000
_cell.length_b   1.000
_cell.length_c   1.000
_cell.angle_alpha   90.00
_cell.angle_beta   90.00
_cell.angle_gamma   90.00
#
_symmetry.space_group_name_H-M   'P 1'
#
loop_
_entity.id
_entity.type
_entity.pdbx_description
1 polymer ?
#
loop_
_entity_poly.entity_id
_entity_poly.type
_entity_poly.pdbx_seq_one_letter_code
_entity_poly.pdbx_strand_id
1 'polypeptide(L)'
;MKEMEKNHLEEKRKLLEEEFELKKESIEERRKQASIENKENMKKLDQLFKDLKNKLTTNSTKLVLDQFKKVVETIETTQGNLKSLSICCDTPESHKAYIKLDLNSMAMELESFKTRARNFEQFKMNSSNVHPEALRLCNEFLAQFKKSMESEDILRINTLLGPAVESCELAKIKDCGEKAKVLSMEMEEVTSKLTLGLNDLTAKFVSAAPAQAALIE
;
A
#
# COMPACT_ATOMS: atom_id res chain seq x y z
N MET A 1 59.16 52.76 47.61
CA MET A 1 59.60 51.62 46.78
C MET A 1 58.94 50.31 47.25
N LYS A 2 59.14 49.86 48.51
CA LYS A 2 58.55 48.61 49.04
C LYS A 2 57.01 48.50 49.00
N GLU A 3 56.30 49.60 49.16
CA GLU A 3 54.82 49.62 49.17
C GLU A 3 54.23 49.54 47.76
N MET A 4 54.94 50.07 46.77
CA MET A 4 54.59 50.01 45.36
C MET A 4 54.79 48.57 44.82
N GLU A 5 55.87 47.89 45.23
CA GLU A 5 56.09 46.47 44.91
C GLU A 5 55.04 45.55 45.53
N LYS A 6 54.61 45.84 46.77
CA LYS A 6 53.58 45.06 47.47
C LYS A 6 52.21 45.21 46.81
N ASN A 7 51.82 46.43 46.43
CA ASN A 7 50.59 46.67 45.67
C ASN A 7 50.63 46.01 44.29
N HIS A 8 51.78 46.03 43.60
CA HIS A 8 51.91 45.41 42.29
C HIS A 8 51.83 43.87 42.35
N LEU A 9 52.35 43.27 43.43
CA LEU A 9 52.19 41.83 43.70
C LEU A 9 50.74 41.44 43.98
N GLU A 10 50.00 42.26 44.72
CA GLU A 10 48.58 42.05 45.03
C GLU A 10 47.70 42.17 43.77
N GLU A 11 47.95 43.18 42.93
CA GLU A 11 47.29 43.33 41.62
C GLU A 11 47.58 42.15 40.70
N LYS A 12 48.85 41.72 40.62
CA LYS A 12 49.22 40.56 39.81
C LYS A 12 48.51 39.29 40.28
N ARG A 13 48.35 39.11 41.60
CA ARG A 13 47.62 37.98 42.17
C ARG A 13 46.13 38.03 41.84
N LYS A 14 45.50 39.21 41.96
CA LYS A 14 44.10 39.41 41.56
C LYS A 14 43.86 39.12 40.08
N LEU A 15 44.74 39.62 39.20
CA LEU A 15 44.66 39.35 37.77
C LEU A 15 44.78 37.85 37.45
N LEU A 16 45.63 37.13 38.19
CA LEU A 16 45.77 35.67 38.06
C LEU A 16 44.51 34.90 38.53
N GLU A 17 43.89 35.33 39.63
CA GLU A 17 42.61 34.79 40.10
C GLU A 17 41.48 35.06 39.10
N GLU A 18 41.38 36.29 38.57
CA GLU A 18 40.42 36.66 37.53
C GLU A 18 40.63 35.86 36.24
N GLU A 19 41.88 35.70 35.77
CA GLU A 19 42.18 34.89 34.58
C GLU A 19 41.79 33.42 34.79
N PHE A 20 41.97 32.88 36.00
CA PHE A 20 41.60 31.52 36.32
C PHE A 20 40.09 31.31 36.33
N GLU A 21 39.32 32.20 36.96
CA GLU A 21 37.85 32.12 36.96
C GLU A 21 37.29 32.32 35.55
N LEU A 22 37.82 33.27 34.76
CA LEU A 22 37.42 33.44 33.35
C LEU A 22 37.68 32.18 32.51
N LYS A 23 38.81 31.49 32.71
CA LYS A 23 39.10 30.22 32.02
C LYS A 23 38.10 29.14 32.43
N LYS A 24 37.76 29.06 33.71
CA LYS A 24 36.80 28.08 34.24
C LYS A 24 35.39 28.32 33.68
N GLU A 25 34.92 29.57 33.69
CA GLU A 25 33.65 29.96 33.07
C GLU A 25 33.63 29.64 31.57
N SER A 26 34.72 29.94 30.85
CA SER A 26 34.84 29.64 29.41
C SER A 26 34.73 28.13 29.12
N ILE A 27 35.36 27.29 29.94
CA ILE A 27 35.25 25.82 29.81
C ILE A 27 33.82 25.36 30.09
N GLU A 28 33.17 25.94 31.10
CA GLU A 28 31.81 25.56 31.48
C GLU A 28 30.78 25.97 30.40
N GLU A 29 30.90 27.17 29.84
CA GLU A 29 30.05 27.62 28.73
C GLU A 29 30.27 26.77 27.47
N ARG A 30 31.51 26.42 27.13
CA ARG A 30 31.78 25.47 26.02
C ARG A 30 31.13 24.12 26.24
N ARG A 31 31.12 23.60 27.47
CA ARG A 31 30.45 22.33 27.80
C ARG A 31 28.94 22.43 27.67
N LYS A 32 28.34 23.54 28.14
CA LYS A 32 26.89 23.79 27.98
C LYS A 32 26.52 23.88 26.50
N GLN A 33 27.28 24.66 25.72
CA GLN A 33 27.05 24.82 24.29
C GLN A 33 27.14 23.48 23.53
N ALA A 34 28.19 22.68 23.79
CA ALA A 34 28.33 21.35 23.21
C ALA A 34 27.16 20.41 23.59
N SER A 35 26.63 20.52 24.82
CA SER A 35 25.46 19.74 25.25
C SER A 35 24.18 20.16 24.50
N ILE A 36 23.99 21.46 24.26
CA ILE A 36 22.85 21.99 23.50
C ILE A 36 22.93 21.52 22.04
N GLU A 37 24.08 21.70 21.40
CA GLU A 37 24.30 21.26 20.02
C GLU A 37 24.08 19.75 19.86
N ASN A 38 24.57 18.94 20.80
CA ASN A 38 24.35 17.50 20.76
C ASN A 38 22.85 17.14 20.89
N LYS A 39 22.10 17.84 21.76
CA LYS A 39 20.64 17.64 21.87
C LYS A 39 19.91 18.03 20.59
N GLU A 40 20.30 19.12 19.94
CA GLU A 40 19.71 19.54 18.67
C GLU A 40 20.03 18.56 17.54
N ASN A 41 21.27 18.09 17.48
CA ASN A 41 21.69 17.09 16.50
C ASN A 41 20.94 15.77 16.69
N MET A 42 20.71 15.34 17.94
CA MET A 42 19.89 14.16 18.22
C MET A 42 18.44 14.34 17.76
N LYS A 43 17.83 15.51 18.00
CA LYS A 43 16.47 15.80 17.51
C LYS A 43 16.40 15.77 15.97
N LYS A 44 17.39 16.34 15.28
CA LYS A 44 17.48 16.30 13.81
C LYS A 44 17.60 14.87 13.31
N LEU A 45 18.43 14.05 13.97
CA LEU A 45 18.62 12.64 13.62
C LEU A 45 17.33 11.84 13.82
N ASP A 46 16.62 12.04 14.93
CA ASP A 46 15.32 11.40 15.20
C ASP A 46 14.28 11.75 14.12
N GLN A 47 14.26 13.02 13.67
CA GLN A 47 13.37 13.44 12.60
C GLN A 47 13.72 12.77 11.27
N LEU A 48 15.00 12.71 10.92
CA LEU A 48 15.47 12.03 9.71
C LEU A 48 15.11 10.54 9.72
N PHE A 49 15.24 9.87 10.88
CA PHE A 49 14.82 8.47 11.02
C PHE A 49 13.31 8.28 10.84
N LYS A 50 12.49 9.18 11.39
CA LYS A 50 11.03 9.16 11.19
C LYS A 50 10.68 9.35 9.72
N ASP A 51 11.30 10.32 9.05
CA ASP A 51 11.04 10.60 7.64
C ASP A 51 11.47 9.44 6.75
N LEU A 52 12.62 8.82 7.04
CA LEU A 52 13.11 7.64 6.33
C LEU A 52 12.15 6.45 6.52
N LYS A 53 11.69 6.21 7.75
CA LYS A 53 10.72 5.14 8.06
C LYS A 53 9.40 5.36 7.33
N ASN A 54 8.91 6.60 7.29
CA ASN A 54 7.70 6.95 6.56
C ASN A 54 7.87 6.72 5.06
N LYS A 55 8.96 7.19 4.45
CA LYS A 55 9.26 6.95 3.03
C LYS A 55 9.36 5.46 2.70
N LEU A 56 10.07 4.68 3.52
CA LEU A 56 10.17 3.24 3.37
C LEU A 56 8.78 2.60 3.43
N THR A 57 7.96 3.03 4.39
CA THR A 57 6.60 2.49 4.56
C THR A 57 5.71 2.79 3.37
N THR A 58 5.72 4.03 2.89
CA THR A 58 4.95 4.44 1.72
C THR A 58 5.38 3.68 0.47
N ASN A 59 6.68 3.51 0.25
CA ASN A 59 7.20 2.79 -0.91
C ASN A 59 6.83 1.30 -0.88
N SER A 60 7.05 0.62 0.26
CA SER A 60 6.63 -0.78 0.44
C SER A 60 5.12 -0.95 0.25
N THR A 61 4.32 -0.01 0.77
CA THR A 61 2.86 -0.02 0.60
C THR A 61 2.44 0.11 -0.86
N LYS A 62 3.05 1.05 -1.59
CA LYS A 62 2.79 1.22 -3.02
C LYS A 62 3.07 -0.07 -3.80
N LEU A 63 4.22 -0.71 -3.55
CA LEU A 63 4.59 -1.95 -4.23
C LEU A 63 3.60 -3.09 -3.95
N VAL A 64 3.11 -3.22 -2.71
CA VAL A 64 2.08 -4.21 -2.36
C VAL A 64 0.78 -3.92 -3.12
N LEU A 65 0.33 -2.67 -3.15
CA LEU A 65 -0.88 -2.29 -3.88
C LEU A 65 -0.74 -2.52 -5.39
N ASP A 66 0.42 -2.22 -5.97
CA ASP A 66 0.71 -2.45 -7.39
C ASP A 66 0.67 -3.96 -7.73
N GLN A 67 1.16 -4.83 -6.85
CA GLN A 67 1.03 -6.28 -7.05
C GLN A 67 -0.41 -6.76 -6.84
N PHE A 68 -1.13 -6.20 -5.87
CA PHE A 68 -2.53 -6.53 -5.64
C PHE A 68 -3.42 -6.13 -6.82
N LYS A 69 -3.14 -5.00 -7.45
CA LYS A 69 -3.85 -4.55 -8.66
C LYS A 69 -3.86 -5.59 -9.77
N LYS A 70 -2.77 -6.34 -9.94
CA LYS A 70 -2.71 -7.43 -10.93
C LYS A 70 -3.71 -8.55 -10.61
N VAL A 71 -3.98 -8.81 -9.33
CA VAL A 71 -5.04 -9.75 -8.94
C VAL A 71 -6.41 -9.17 -9.31
N VAL A 72 -6.64 -7.89 -8.99
CA VAL A 72 -7.90 -7.20 -9.30
C VAL A 72 -8.21 -7.19 -10.80
N GLU A 73 -7.22 -6.96 -11.66
CA GLU A 73 -7.39 -6.98 -13.12
C GLU A 73 -8.03 -8.29 -13.62
N THR A 74 -7.63 -9.45 -13.06
CA THR A 74 -8.21 -10.75 -13.46
C THR A 74 -9.69 -10.87 -13.04
N ILE A 75 -10.06 -10.24 -11.93
CA ILE A 75 -11.44 -10.17 -11.45
C ILE A 75 -12.27 -9.27 -12.36
N GLU A 76 -11.76 -8.10 -12.72
CA GLU A 76 -12.45 -7.15 -13.59
C GLU A 76 -12.70 -7.76 -14.98
N THR A 77 -11.71 -8.47 -15.55
CA THR A 77 -11.88 -9.18 -16.82
C THR A 77 -12.91 -10.31 -16.69
N THR A 78 -12.85 -11.12 -15.63
CA THR A 78 -13.81 -12.21 -15.41
C THR A 78 -15.23 -11.66 -15.22
N GLN A 79 -15.39 -10.58 -14.44
CA GLN A 79 -16.65 -9.87 -14.26
C GLN A 79 -17.21 -9.38 -15.62
N GLY A 80 -16.36 -8.79 -16.48
CA GLY A 80 -16.73 -8.36 -17.81
C GLY A 80 -17.25 -9.50 -18.69
N ASN A 81 -16.53 -10.64 -18.69
CA ASN A 81 -16.95 -11.84 -19.41
C ASN A 81 -18.29 -12.37 -18.88
N LEU A 82 -18.49 -12.41 -17.57
CA LEU A 82 -19.76 -12.85 -16.96
C LEU A 82 -20.93 -11.93 -17.33
N LYS A 83 -20.72 -10.61 -17.37
CA LYS A 83 -21.73 -9.65 -17.86
C LYS A 83 -22.07 -9.93 -19.32
N SER A 84 -21.07 -10.13 -20.17
CA SER A 84 -21.26 -10.47 -21.59
C SER A 84 -22.05 -11.78 -21.75
N LEU A 85 -21.64 -12.84 -21.04
CA LEU A 85 -22.33 -14.14 -21.04
C LEU A 85 -23.79 -14.03 -20.60
N SER A 86 -24.09 -13.20 -19.58
CA SER A 86 -25.47 -13.01 -19.13
C SER A 86 -26.39 -12.45 -20.22
N ILE A 87 -25.84 -11.64 -21.15
CA ILE A 87 -26.58 -11.05 -22.27
C ILE A 87 -26.63 -12.03 -23.45
N CYS A 88 -25.51 -12.65 -23.79
CA CYS A 88 -25.43 -13.56 -24.94
C CYS A 88 -26.23 -14.84 -24.74
N CYS A 89 -26.40 -15.31 -23.50
CA CYS A 89 -27.20 -16.49 -23.18
C CYS A 89 -28.72 -16.30 -23.40
N ASP A 90 -29.21 -15.04 -23.47
CA ASP A 90 -30.62 -14.76 -23.80
C ASP A 90 -30.92 -14.96 -25.28
N THR A 91 -29.90 -14.86 -26.15
CA THR A 91 -30.02 -15.02 -27.61
C THR A 91 -28.85 -15.85 -28.19
N PRO A 92 -28.71 -17.11 -27.75
CA PRO A 92 -27.50 -17.89 -27.97
C PRO A 92 -27.23 -18.24 -29.44
N GLU A 93 -28.26 -18.34 -30.28
CA GLU A 93 -28.09 -18.68 -31.71
C GLU A 93 -27.29 -17.61 -32.46
N SER A 94 -27.44 -16.34 -32.06
CA SER A 94 -26.72 -15.22 -32.68
C SER A 94 -25.35 -14.95 -32.04
N HIS A 95 -25.08 -15.53 -30.86
CA HIS A 95 -23.92 -15.18 -30.04
C HIS A 95 -22.98 -16.35 -29.73
N LYS A 96 -23.14 -17.50 -30.37
CA LYS A 96 -22.31 -18.70 -30.13
C LYS A 96 -20.81 -18.43 -30.15
N ALA A 97 -20.32 -17.62 -31.09
CA ALA A 97 -18.90 -17.25 -31.17
C ALA A 97 -18.44 -16.41 -29.97
N TYR A 98 -19.25 -15.45 -29.52
CA TYR A 98 -18.97 -14.61 -28.35
C TYR A 98 -18.97 -15.42 -27.06
N ILE A 99 -19.96 -16.30 -26.89
CA ILE A 99 -20.01 -17.20 -25.73
C ILE A 99 -18.73 -18.03 -25.64
N LYS A 100 -18.28 -18.61 -26.76
CA LYS A 100 -17.04 -19.39 -26.78
C LYS A 100 -15.80 -18.55 -26.45
N LEU A 101 -15.73 -17.32 -26.96
CA LEU A 101 -14.63 -16.40 -26.69
C LEU A 101 -14.57 -16.02 -25.20
N ASP A 102 -15.71 -15.66 -24.61
CA ASP A 102 -15.81 -15.30 -23.20
C ASP A 102 -15.47 -16.48 -22.29
N LEU A 103 -15.93 -17.69 -22.61
CA LEU A 103 -15.57 -18.91 -21.88
C LEU A 103 -14.06 -19.19 -21.91
N ASN A 104 -13.44 -19.07 -23.09
CA ASN A 104 -11.98 -19.23 -23.22
C ASN A 104 -11.23 -18.17 -22.41
N SER A 105 -11.69 -16.92 -22.48
CA SER A 105 -11.14 -15.81 -21.70
C SER A 105 -11.24 -16.08 -20.19
N MET A 106 -12.42 -16.47 -19.69
CA MET A 106 -12.60 -16.82 -18.29
C MET A 106 -11.71 -17.98 -17.85
N ALA A 107 -11.58 -19.04 -18.65
CA ALA A 107 -10.69 -20.15 -18.30
C ALA A 107 -9.23 -19.69 -18.11
N MET A 108 -8.74 -18.80 -18.97
CA MET A 108 -7.39 -18.21 -18.83
C MET A 108 -7.29 -17.30 -17.60
N GLU A 109 -8.32 -16.51 -17.31
CA GLU A 109 -8.33 -15.60 -16.15
C GLU A 109 -8.43 -16.35 -14.82
N LEU A 110 -9.14 -17.49 -14.75
CA LEU A 110 -9.15 -18.32 -13.55
C LEU A 110 -7.76 -18.86 -13.20
N GLU A 111 -7.02 -19.36 -14.19
CA GLU A 111 -5.65 -19.84 -13.97
C GLU A 111 -4.68 -18.69 -13.67
N SER A 112 -4.86 -17.55 -14.35
CA SER A 112 -4.11 -16.32 -14.06
C SER A 112 -4.37 -15.83 -12.64
N PHE A 113 -5.61 -15.84 -12.18
CA PHE A 113 -5.99 -15.46 -10.82
C PHE A 113 -5.29 -16.34 -9.78
N LYS A 114 -5.32 -17.67 -9.93
CA LYS A 114 -4.62 -18.60 -9.02
C LYS A 114 -3.13 -18.27 -8.92
N THR A 115 -2.50 -18.04 -10.07
CA THR A 115 -1.07 -17.70 -10.15
C THR A 115 -0.78 -16.35 -9.50
N ARG A 116 -1.52 -15.31 -9.86
CA ARG A 116 -1.34 -13.94 -9.35
C ARG A 116 -1.65 -13.85 -7.86
N ALA A 117 -2.71 -14.52 -7.38
CA ALA A 117 -3.05 -14.60 -5.97
C ALA A 117 -1.93 -15.26 -5.15
N ARG A 118 -1.39 -16.40 -5.63
CA ARG A 118 -0.25 -17.07 -4.99
C ARG A 118 0.99 -16.19 -4.96
N ASN A 119 1.32 -15.55 -6.09
CA ASN A 119 2.46 -14.64 -6.19
C ASN A 119 2.30 -13.44 -5.25
N PHE A 120 1.10 -12.89 -5.15
CA PHE A 120 0.79 -11.79 -4.24
C PHE A 120 0.97 -12.21 -2.77
N GLU A 121 0.48 -13.38 -2.38
CA GLU A 121 0.67 -13.92 -1.02
C GLU A 121 2.16 -14.08 -0.67
N GLN A 122 2.96 -14.62 -1.59
CA GLN A 122 4.41 -14.74 -1.42
C GLN A 122 5.10 -13.37 -1.36
N PHE A 123 4.73 -12.46 -2.26
CA PHE A 123 5.27 -11.10 -2.28
C PHE A 123 4.98 -10.37 -0.96
N LYS A 124 3.76 -10.51 -0.46
CA LYS A 124 3.31 -9.95 0.82
C LYS A 124 4.14 -10.47 2.00
N MET A 125 4.40 -11.78 2.06
CA MET A 125 5.23 -12.38 3.12
C MET A 125 6.66 -11.85 3.14
N ASN A 126 7.20 -11.51 1.96
CA ASN A 126 8.55 -10.97 1.82
C ASN A 126 8.62 -9.44 1.95
N SER A 127 7.48 -8.77 2.03
CA SER A 127 7.41 -7.31 2.13
C SER A 127 7.47 -6.87 3.59
N SER A 128 8.46 -6.04 3.93
CA SER A 128 8.59 -5.44 5.25
C SER A 128 8.16 -3.97 5.23
N ASN A 129 7.79 -3.45 6.41
CA ASN A 129 7.38 -2.05 6.58
C ASN A 129 6.18 -1.66 5.71
N VAL A 130 5.20 -2.54 5.51
CA VAL A 130 3.99 -2.20 4.75
C VAL A 130 2.97 -1.57 5.70
N HIS A 131 2.20 -0.60 5.22
CA HIS A 131 1.14 -0.01 6.00
C HIS A 131 0.09 -1.08 6.40
N PRO A 132 -0.20 -1.27 7.71
CA PRO A 132 -1.05 -2.36 8.17
C PRO A 132 -2.47 -2.32 7.58
N GLU A 133 -3.05 -1.13 7.43
CA GLU A 133 -4.40 -0.99 6.87
C GLU A 133 -4.45 -1.39 5.38
N ALA A 134 -3.38 -1.12 4.62
CA ALA A 134 -3.31 -1.54 3.22
C ALA A 134 -3.24 -3.06 3.11
N LEU A 135 -2.43 -3.70 3.96
CA LEU A 135 -2.37 -5.16 4.05
C LEU A 135 -3.72 -5.77 4.45
N ARG A 136 -4.38 -5.19 5.45
CA ARG A 136 -5.70 -5.63 5.91
C ARG A 136 -6.71 -5.61 4.76
N LEU A 137 -6.78 -4.48 4.04
CA LEU A 137 -7.64 -4.29 2.89
C LEU A 137 -7.36 -5.35 1.81
N CYS A 138 -6.10 -5.50 1.39
CA CYS A 138 -5.74 -6.50 0.38
C CYS A 138 -6.10 -7.93 0.79
N ASN A 139 -5.87 -8.29 2.06
CA ASN A 139 -6.20 -9.64 2.56
C ASN A 139 -7.70 -9.90 2.55
N GLU A 140 -8.50 -8.92 2.99
CA GLU A 140 -9.95 -9.02 3.05
C GLU A 140 -10.53 -9.20 1.64
N PHE A 141 -10.11 -8.39 0.68
CA PHE A 141 -10.60 -8.48 -0.70
C PHE A 141 -10.06 -9.70 -1.43
N LEU A 142 -8.82 -10.11 -1.18
CA LEU A 142 -8.29 -11.35 -1.74
C LEU A 142 -9.12 -12.57 -1.32
N ALA A 143 -9.55 -12.63 -0.06
CA ALA A 143 -10.40 -13.71 0.43
C ALA A 143 -11.78 -13.71 -0.26
N GLN A 144 -12.38 -12.54 -0.44
CA GLN A 144 -13.64 -12.40 -1.17
C GLN A 144 -13.49 -12.80 -2.64
N PHE A 145 -12.42 -12.36 -3.30
CA PHE A 145 -12.14 -12.75 -4.69
C PHE A 145 -11.90 -14.25 -4.86
N LYS A 146 -11.16 -14.89 -3.94
CA LYS A 146 -11.00 -16.35 -3.94
C LYS A 146 -12.35 -17.05 -3.85
N LYS A 147 -13.22 -16.61 -2.95
CA LYS A 147 -14.57 -17.17 -2.80
C LYS A 147 -15.38 -17.11 -4.10
N SER A 148 -15.33 -15.99 -4.83
CA SER A 148 -16.05 -15.85 -6.10
C SER A 148 -15.39 -16.65 -7.22
N MET A 149 -14.08 -16.54 -7.39
CA MET A 149 -13.31 -17.20 -8.47
C MET A 149 -13.26 -18.73 -8.34
N GLU A 150 -13.40 -19.25 -7.13
CA GLU A 150 -13.42 -20.69 -6.83
C GLU A 150 -14.85 -21.21 -6.58
N SER A 151 -15.87 -20.40 -6.85
CA SER A 151 -17.27 -20.80 -6.66
C SER A 151 -17.66 -21.93 -7.62
N GLU A 152 -18.57 -22.79 -7.15
CA GLU A 152 -19.13 -23.87 -7.96
C GLU A 152 -19.85 -23.33 -9.20
N ASP A 153 -20.51 -22.18 -9.08
CA ASP A 153 -21.22 -21.55 -10.20
C ASP A 153 -20.26 -21.11 -11.32
N ILE A 154 -19.10 -20.53 -10.99
CA ILE A 154 -18.07 -20.21 -11.99
C ILE A 154 -17.59 -21.49 -12.70
N LEU A 155 -17.34 -22.55 -11.92
CA LEU A 155 -16.89 -23.81 -12.47
C LEU A 155 -17.94 -24.42 -13.40
N ARG A 156 -19.21 -24.34 -13.00
CA ARG A 156 -20.36 -24.84 -13.74
C ARG A 156 -20.56 -24.07 -15.05
N ILE A 157 -20.45 -22.75 -15.05
CA ILE A 157 -20.52 -21.95 -16.28
C ILE A 157 -19.39 -22.38 -17.24
N ASN A 158 -18.15 -22.46 -16.75
CA ASN A 158 -17.01 -22.81 -17.59
C ASN A 158 -17.03 -24.22 -18.16
N THR A 159 -17.71 -25.15 -17.48
CA THR A 159 -17.76 -26.56 -17.89
C THR A 159 -19.00 -26.91 -18.70
N LEU A 160 -20.15 -26.32 -18.39
CA LEU A 160 -21.43 -26.73 -18.98
C LEU A 160 -21.91 -25.84 -20.12
N LEU A 161 -21.56 -24.55 -20.13
CA LEU A 161 -22.13 -23.61 -21.10
C LEU A 161 -21.71 -23.92 -22.54
N GLY A 162 -20.43 -24.21 -22.77
CA GLY A 162 -19.92 -24.58 -24.10
C GLY A 162 -20.67 -25.78 -24.70
N PRO A 163 -20.70 -26.95 -24.02
CA PRO A 163 -21.45 -28.11 -24.49
C PRO A 163 -22.96 -27.85 -24.67
N ALA A 164 -23.58 -27.06 -23.79
CA ALA A 164 -24.99 -26.71 -23.90
C ALA A 164 -25.28 -25.87 -25.15
N VAL A 165 -24.39 -24.94 -25.51
CA VAL A 165 -24.49 -24.15 -26.75
C VAL A 165 -24.29 -25.00 -28.00
N GLU A 166 -23.38 -25.98 -27.97
CA GLU A 166 -23.20 -26.92 -29.09
C GLU A 166 -24.42 -27.82 -29.30
N SER A 167 -25.07 -28.22 -28.20
CA SER A 167 -26.22 -29.14 -28.22
C SER A 167 -27.58 -28.42 -28.28
N CYS A 168 -27.59 -27.09 -28.41
CA CYS A 168 -28.78 -26.24 -28.40
C CYS A 168 -29.69 -26.45 -27.16
N GLU A 169 -29.10 -26.73 -26.00
CA GLU A 169 -29.83 -26.97 -24.76
C GLU A 169 -30.22 -25.65 -24.07
N LEU A 170 -31.26 -24.99 -24.60
CA LEU A 170 -31.68 -23.64 -24.19
C LEU A 170 -31.90 -23.48 -22.68
N ALA A 171 -32.45 -24.49 -22.00
CA ALA A 171 -32.67 -24.43 -20.56
C ALA A 171 -31.35 -24.34 -19.76
N LYS A 172 -30.31 -25.08 -20.16
CA LYS A 172 -28.99 -25.04 -19.51
C LYS A 172 -28.25 -23.74 -19.83
N ILE A 173 -28.37 -23.25 -21.06
CA ILE A 173 -27.80 -21.97 -21.48
C ILE A 173 -28.37 -20.84 -20.62
N LYS A 174 -29.70 -20.82 -20.44
CA LYS A 174 -30.37 -19.81 -19.63
C LYS A 174 -29.97 -19.89 -18.15
N ASP A 175 -29.92 -21.10 -17.55
CA ASP A 175 -29.41 -21.31 -16.18
C ASP A 175 -27.99 -20.75 -16.00
N CYS A 176 -27.10 -20.98 -16.98
CA CYS A 176 -25.75 -20.43 -16.95
C CYS A 176 -25.73 -18.91 -17.09
N GLY A 177 -26.58 -18.33 -17.95
CA GLY A 177 -26.71 -16.88 -18.11
C GLY A 177 -27.20 -16.19 -16.83
N GLU A 178 -28.18 -16.77 -16.16
CA GLU A 178 -28.69 -16.27 -14.87
C GLU A 178 -27.62 -16.32 -13.78
N LYS A 179 -26.86 -17.42 -13.69
CA LYS A 179 -25.72 -17.53 -12.77
C LYS A 179 -24.62 -16.54 -13.08
N ALA A 180 -24.30 -16.35 -14.36
CA ALA A 180 -23.30 -15.38 -14.80
C ALA A 180 -23.71 -13.96 -14.39
N LYS A 181 -25.00 -13.62 -14.51
CA LYS A 181 -25.55 -12.36 -14.04
C LYS A 181 -25.33 -12.17 -12.54
N VAL A 182 -25.75 -13.13 -11.72
CA VAL A 182 -25.61 -13.07 -10.26
C VAL A 182 -24.15 -12.89 -9.85
N LEU A 183 -23.26 -13.75 -10.34
CA LEU A 183 -21.83 -13.67 -10.05
C LEU A 183 -21.22 -12.34 -10.49
N SER A 184 -21.62 -11.81 -11.65
CA SER A 184 -21.10 -10.52 -12.13
C SER A 184 -21.49 -9.36 -11.21
N MET A 185 -22.70 -9.39 -10.64
CA MET A 185 -23.19 -8.40 -9.69
C MET A 185 -22.47 -8.51 -8.34
N GLU A 186 -22.26 -9.73 -7.85
CA GLU A 186 -21.49 -9.97 -6.62
C GLU A 186 -20.05 -9.46 -6.77
N MET A 187 -19.39 -9.78 -7.88
CA MET A 187 -18.04 -9.30 -8.17
C MET A 187 -17.99 -7.77 -8.27
N GLU A 188 -19.00 -7.15 -8.89
CA GLU A 188 -19.12 -5.69 -8.99
C GLU A 188 -19.27 -5.01 -7.63
N GLU A 189 -20.06 -5.60 -6.73
CA GLU A 189 -20.22 -5.09 -5.37
C GLU A 189 -18.88 -5.13 -4.62
N VAL A 190 -18.15 -6.24 -4.74
CA VAL A 190 -16.83 -6.41 -4.10
C VAL A 190 -15.81 -5.44 -4.69
N THR A 191 -15.72 -5.30 -6.00
CA THR A 191 -14.78 -4.36 -6.64
C THR A 191 -15.12 -2.91 -6.31
N SER A 192 -16.40 -2.54 -6.26
CA SER A 192 -16.83 -1.20 -5.85
C SER A 192 -16.42 -0.85 -4.41
N LYS A 193 -16.58 -1.81 -3.48
CA LYS A 193 -16.13 -1.65 -2.08
C LYS A 193 -14.61 -1.50 -2.00
N LEU A 194 -13.86 -2.26 -2.81
CA LEU A 194 -12.40 -2.14 -2.87
C LEU A 194 -11.99 -0.74 -3.35
N THR A 195 -12.61 -0.22 -4.41
CA THR A 195 -12.32 1.12 -4.92
C THR A 195 -12.55 2.19 -3.86
N LEU A 196 -13.64 2.11 -3.11
CA LEU A 196 -13.91 3.02 -1.99
C LEU A 196 -12.82 2.90 -0.91
N GLY A 197 -12.47 1.67 -0.51
CA GLY A 197 -11.42 1.45 0.49
C GLY A 197 -10.04 1.95 0.07
N LEU A 198 -9.69 1.82 -1.22
CA LEU A 198 -8.43 2.35 -1.77
C LEU A 198 -8.43 3.88 -1.84
N ASN A 199 -9.56 4.51 -2.15
CA ASN A 199 -9.69 5.96 -2.14
C ASN A 199 -9.54 6.52 -0.72
N ASP A 200 -10.15 5.87 0.28
CA ASP A 200 -10.01 6.23 1.69
C ASP A 200 -8.56 6.09 2.17
N LEU A 201 -7.88 5.01 1.75
CA LEU A 201 -6.47 4.79 2.03
C LEU A 201 -5.64 5.93 1.41
N THR A 202 -5.86 6.23 0.13
CA THR A 202 -5.14 7.30 -0.59
C THR A 202 -5.35 8.66 0.07
N ALA A 203 -6.59 9.00 0.44
CA ALA A 203 -6.90 10.25 1.14
C ALA A 203 -6.15 10.37 2.47
N LYS A 204 -6.02 9.26 3.23
CA LYS A 204 -5.32 9.23 4.53
C LYS A 204 -3.79 9.31 4.40
N PHE A 205 -3.18 8.78 3.33
CA PHE A 205 -1.71 8.65 3.24
C PHE A 205 -1.03 9.51 2.17
N VAL A 206 -1.74 9.99 1.15
CA VAL A 206 -1.17 10.79 0.05
C VAL A 206 -1.39 12.29 0.25
N SER A 207 -2.43 12.70 1.00
CA SER A 207 -2.65 14.12 1.36
C SER A 207 -1.77 14.62 2.51
N ALA A 208 -1.09 13.71 3.23
CA ALA A 208 -0.10 14.03 4.25
C ALA A 208 1.29 14.22 3.63
N ALA A 209 1.41 15.11 2.63
CA ALA A 209 2.73 15.62 2.26
C ALA A 209 3.24 16.50 3.41
N PRO A 210 4.51 16.38 3.85
CA PRO A 210 5.06 17.29 4.83
C PRO A 210 4.97 18.68 4.25
N ALA A 211 4.36 19.61 5.00
CA ALA A 211 4.62 21.03 4.80
C ALA A 211 6.13 21.18 4.71
N GLN A 212 6.63 21.50 3.52
CA GLN A 212 8.03 21.87 3.32
C GLN A 212 8.32 22.90 4.40
N ALA A 213 9.16 22.54 5.36
CA ALA A 213 9.74 23.49 6.27
C ALA A 213 10.38 24.55 5.38
N ALA A 214 9.82 25.75 5.42
CA ALA A 214 10.38 26.92 4.80
C ALA A 214 11.81 27.06 5.31
N LEU A 215 12.78 26.63 4.51
CA LEU A 215 14.14 27.09 4.61
C LEU A 215 14.13 28.48 3.99
N ILE A 216 14.01 29.45 4.88
CA ILE A 216 14.26 30.87 4.67
C ILE A 216 15.73 30.98 4.25
N GLU A 217 15.99 31.51 3.05
CA GLU A 217 17.24 32.21 2.73
C GLU A 217 17.14 33.68 3.18
#